data_AF-A0A836TJM1-F1
#
_entry.id   AF-A0A836TJM1-F1
#
_cell.length_a   1.000
_cell.length_b   1.000
_cell.length_c   1.000
_cell.angle_alpha   90.00
_cell.angle_beta   90.00
_cell.angle_gamma   90.00
#
_symmetry.space_group_name_H-M   'P 1'
#
loop_
_entity.id
_entity.type
_entity.pdbx_description
1 polymer ?
#
loop_
_entity_poly.entity_id
_entity_poly.type
_entity_poly.pdbx_seq_one_letter_code
_entity_poly.pdbx_strand_id
1 'polypeptide(L)'
;MIHKTIAEIFPDVVVAPGLVRGSTDSKHYAFLADHTYRFVPAVITPNDFGRVHGTNERIAISDYEHMIQFYARLFENTAGRAE
;
A
#
# COMPACT_ATOMS: atom_id res chain seq x y z
N MET A 1 9.18 -6.77 -5.63
CA MET A 1 7.74 -7.09 -5.59
C MET A 1 6.90 -5.85 -5.43
N ILE A 2 6.93 -5.16 -4.28
CA ILE A 2 6.14 -3.94 -4.08
C ILE A 2 6.44 -2.85 -5.12
N HIS A 3 7.71 -2.48 -5.34
CA HIS A 3 8.04 -1.44 -6.35
C HIS A 3 7.53 -1.80 -7.75
N LYS A 4 7.60 -3.09 -8.13
CA LYS A 4 7.12 -3.60 -9.43
C LYS A 4 5.60 -3.47 -9.51
N THR A 5 4.89 -3.93 -8.49
CA THR A 5 3.43 -3.80 -8.42
C THR A 5 3.01 -2.32 -8.42
N ILE A 6 3.74 -1.43 -7.74
CA ILE A 6 3.48 0.02 -7.79
C ILE A 6 3.59 0.52 -9.24
N ALA A 7 4.68 0.20 -9.94
CA ALA A 7 4.86 0.64 -11.33
C ALA A 7 3.82 0.06 -12.32
N GLU A 8 3.30 -1.15 -12.04
CA GLU A 8 2.23 -1.75 -12.87
C GLU A 8 0.86 -1.09 -12.66
N ILE A 9 0.56 -0.58 -11.45
CA ILE A 9 -0.71 0.09 -11.15
C ILE A 9 -0.63 1.60 -11.37
N PHE A 10 0.54 2.20 -11.14
CA PHE A 10 0.81 3.64 -11.20
C PHE A 10 2.01 3.88 -12.12
N PRO A 11 1.83 3.91 -13.46
CA PRO A 11 2.95 3.90 -14.42
C PRO A 11 3.83 5.15 -14.37
N ASP A 12 3.29 6.28 -13.93
CA ASP A 12 3.95 7.59 -14.00
C ASP A 12 4.48 8.10 -12.65
N VAL A 13 4.70 7.21 -11.67
CA VAL A 13 5.14 7.60 -10.32
C VAL A 13 6.57 7.19 -10.02
N VAL A 14 7.26 8.03 -9.24
CA VAL A 14 8.56 7.69 -8.65
C VAL A 14 8.34 6.93 -7.35
N VAL A 15 9.01 5.78 -7.21
CA VAL A 15 8.95 4.97 -5.99
C VAL A 15 10.12 5.33 -5.07
N ALA A 16 9.80 5.77 -3.86
CA ALA A 16 10.79 6.05 -2.81
C ALA A 16 10.37 5.41 -1.47
N PRO A 17 11.32 5.02 -0.60
CA PRO A 17 11.02 4.60 0.76
C PRO A 17 10.35 5.71 1.57
N GLY A 18 9.37 5.35 2.40
CA GLY A 18 8.67 6.27 3.30
C GLY A 18 8.56 5.71 4.72
N LEU A 19 8.46 6.62 5.69
CA LEU A 19 8.18 6.26 7.09
C LEU A 19 6.68 6.36 7.35
N VAL A 20 6.12 5.33 7.98
CA VAL A 20 4.75 5.36 8.48
C VAL A 20 4.75 5.98 9.87
N ARG A 21 4.00 7.08 10.06
CA ARG A 21 3.91 7.82 11.33
C ARG A 21 3.05 7.11 12.38
N GLY A 22 2.12 6.25 11.96
CA GLY A 22 1.25 5.48 12.85
C GLY A 22 1.86 4.15 13.30
N SER A 23 1.47 3.68 14.48
CA SER A 23 1.73 2.28 14.88
C SER A 23 0.78 1.36 14.12
N THR A 24 1.29 0.23 13.66
CA THR A 24 0.51 -0.86 13.05
C THR A 24 0.77 -2.17 13.80
N ASP A 25 -0.03 -3.20 13.54
CA ASP A 25 0.18 -4.53 14.13
C ASP A 25 1.53 -5.14 13.75
N SER A 26 2.17 -4.64 12.69
CA SER A 26 3.51 -5.01 12.23
C SER A 26 4.56 -5.08 13.35
N LYS A 27 4.46 -4.27 14.41
CA LYS A 27 5.39 -4.34 15.55
C LYS A 27 5.35 -5.69 16.28
N HIS A 28 4.19 -6.35 16.26
CA HIS A 28 3.98 -7.66 16.87
C HIS A 28 4.37 -8.81 15.95
N TYR A 29 4.52 -8.57 14.65
CA TYR A 29 4.95 -9.59 13.68
C TYR A 29 6.46 -9.59 13.40
N ALA A 30 7.22 -8.68 14.03
CA ALA A 30 8.65 -8.51 13.76
C ALA A 30 9.49 -9.78 14.01
N PHE A 31 9.02 -10.70 14.88
CA PHE A 31 9.69 -11.98 15.15
C PHE A 31 9.16 -13.14 14.31
N LEU A 32 8.07 -12.94 13.55
CA LEU A 32 7.42 -13.97 12.74
C LEU A 32 7.67 -13.81 11.24
N ALA A 33 7.94 -12.59 10.77
CA ALA A 33 8.07 -12.28 9.36
C ALA A 33 9.35 -11.48 9.07
N ASP A 34 10.24 -12.06 8.25
CA ASP A 34 11.47 -11.41 7.81
C ASP A 34 11.22 -10.14 6.97
N HIS A 35 10.04 -10.05 6.37
CA HIS A 35 9.68 -8.99 5.44
C HIS A 35 8.34 -8.36 5.81
N THR A 36 8.41 -7.19 6.43
CA THR A 36 7.21 -6.43 6.83
C THR A 36 7.19 -5.07 6.13
N TYR A 37 6.15 -4.84 5.32
CA TYR A 37 5.98 -3.61 4.55
C TYR A 37 4.71 -2.89 4.99
N ARG A 38 4.80 -1.56 5.11
CA ARG A 38 3.66 -0.71 5.45
C ARG A 38 3.42 0.24 4.28
N PHE A 39 2.50 -0.15 3.42
CA PHE A 39 2.18 0.58 2.19
C PHE A 39 0.67 0.53 1.94
N VAL A 40 0.11 1.66 1.55
CA VAL A 40 -1.30 1.80 1.16
C VAL A 40 -1.31 2.31 -0.29
N PRO A 41 -1.86 1.54 -1.25
CA PRO A 41 -1.89 1.90 -2.66
C PRO A 41 -3.02 2.89 -2.98
N ALA A 42 -2.93 4.10 -2.41
CA ALA A 42 -3.89 5.19 -2.60
C ALA A 42 -3.17 6.52 -2.84
N VAL A 43 -3.77 7.42 -3.62
CA VAL A 43 -3.22 8.76 -3.87
C VAL A 43 -3.63 9.68 -2.72
N ILE A 44 -2.71 9.90 -1.78
CA ILE A 44 -2.96 10.72 -0.58
C ILE A 44 -2.50 12.15 -0.82
N THR A 45 -3.41 13.11 -0.71
CA THR A 45 -3.10 14.55 -0.75
C THR A 45 -2.93 15.12 0.66
N PRO A 46 -2.33 16.32 0.83
CA PRO A 46 -2.25 16.96 2.14
C PRO A 46 -3.59 17.10 2.89
N ASN A 47 -4.69 17.27 2.14
CA ASN A 47 -6.05 17.40 2.69
C ASN A 47 -6.61 16.08 3.25
N ASP A 48 -6.04 14.94 2.86
CA ASP A 48 -6.51 13.63 3.31
C ASP A 48 -5.89 13.23 4.66
N PHE A 49 -4.75 13.82 5.06
CA PHE A 49 -4.13 13.50 6.36
C PHE A 49 -5.03 13.80 7.55
N GLY A 50 -5.82 14.88 7.49
CA GLY A 50 -6.79 15.22 8.54
C GLY A 50 -8.00 14.28 8.62
N ARG A 51 -8.18 13.41 7.62
CA ARG A 51 -9.29 12.44 7.60
C ARG A 51 -8.97 11.15 8.32
N VAL A 52 -7.69 10.79 8.45
CA VAL A 52 -7.27 9.59 9.19
C VAL A 52 -7.66 9.75 10.65
N HIS A 53 -8.59 8.91 11.14
CA HIS A 53 -9.21 9.06 12.46
C HIS A 53 -9.97 10.39 12.67
N GLY A 54 -10.39 11.03 11.57
CA GLY A 54 -11.12 12.29 11.56
C GLY A 54 -12.61 12.11 11.28
N THR A 55 -13.35 13.22 11.24
CA THR A 55 -14.77 13.19 10.87
C THR A 55 -14.96 12.81 9.40
N ASN A 56 -15.87 11.87 9.14
CA ASN A 56 -16.21 11.40 7.79
C ASN A 56 -14.97 10.91 7.01
N GLU A 57 -14.17 10.07 7.67
CA GLU A 57 -13.05 9.36 7.06
C GLU A 57 -13.50 8.63 5.78
N ARG A 58 -12.82 8.91 4.67
CA ARG A 58 -13.17 8.39 3.34
C ARG A 58 -12.01 8.53 2.37
N ILE A 59 -12.03 7.70 1.35
CA ILE A 59 -11.12 7.71 0.20
C ILE A 59 -11.90 7.93 -1.10
N ALA A 60 -11.22 8.23 -2.20
CA ALA A 60 -11.86 8.26 -3.51
C ALA A 60 -12.22 6.83 -3.96
N ILE A 61 -13.27 6.69 -4.78
CA ILE A 61 -13.66 5.39 -5.36
C ILE A 61 -12.52 4.84 -6.23
N SER A 62 -11.83 5.71 -6.98
CA SER A 62 -10.66 5.33 -7.77
C SER A 62 -9.51 4.77 -6.92
N ASP A 63 -9.28 5.32 -5.72
CA ASP A 63 -8.26 4.78 -4.81
C ASP A 63 -8.66 3.38 -4.33
N TYR A 64 -9.94 3.16 -4.04
CA TYR A 64 -10.43 1.83 -3.67
C TYR A 64 -10.22 0.80 -4.79
N GLU A 65 -10.47 1.19 -6.05
CA GLU A 65 -10.19 0.35 -7.22
C GLU A 65 -8.69 0.04 -7.35
N HIS A 66 -7.82 1.05 -7.22
CA HIS A 66 -6.37 0.86 -7.22
C HIS A 66 -5.91 -0.08 -6.09
N MET A 67 -6.52 -0.01 -4.91
CA MET A 67 -6.22 -0.90 -3.80
C MET A 67 -6.51 -2.37 -4.15
N ILE A 68 -7.68 -2.64 -4.73
CA ILE A 68 -8.05 -3.99 -5.15
C ILE A 68 -7.05 -4.52 -6.19
N GLN A 69 -6.78 -3.73 -7.23
CA GLN A 69 -5.85 -4.11 -8.29
C GLN A 69 -4.44 -4.34 -7.76
N PHE A 70 -3.94 -3.46 -6.89
CA PHE A 70 -2.62 -3.57 -6.29
C PHE A 70 -2.47 -4.85 -5.47
N TYR A 71 -3.39 -5.17 -4.58
CA TYR A 71 -3.26 -6.38 -3.75
C TYR A 71 -3.38 -7.66 -4.58
N ALA A 72 -4.31 -7.72 -5.54
CA ALA A 72 -4.42 -8.84 -6.47
C ALA A 72 -3.10 -9.04 -7.24
N ARG A 73 -2.56 -7.96 -7.81
CA ARG A 73 -1.33 -8.01 -8.58
C ARG A 73 -0.09 -8.28 -7.72
N LEU A 74 -0.07 -7.81 -6.47
CA LEU A 74 0.98 -8.15 -5.51
C LEU A 74 1.01 -9.65 -5.27
N PHE A 75 -0.15 -10.28 -5.03
CA PHE A 75 -0.22 -11.73 -4.83
C PHE A 75 0.27 -12.51 -6.04
N GLU A 76 -0.20 -12.17 -7.25
CA GLU A 76 0.28 -12.78 -8.50
C GLU A 76 1.80 -12.66 -8.65
N ASN A 77 2.33 -11.46 -8.41
CA ASN A 77 3.76 -11.23 -8.48
C ASN A 77 4.49 -12.10 -7.45
N THR A 78 4.00 -12.20 -6.21
CA THR A 78 4.68 -12.94 -5.12
C THR A 78 4.52 -14.46 -5.16
N ALA A 79 3.47 -14.98 -5.79
CA ALA A 79 3.19 -16.42 -5.84
C ALA A 79 4.18 -17.21 -6.71
N GLY A 80 5.06 -16.52 -7.44
CA GLY A 80 5.90 -17.13 -8.49
C GLY A 80 5.04 -17.50 -9.70
N ARG A 81 5.60 -17.41 -10.92
CA ARG A 81 5.00 -18.16 -12.02
C ARG A 81 5.19 -19.64 -11.68
N ALA A 82 4.13 -20.44 -11.77
CA ALA A 82 4.30 -21.86 -11.95
C ALA A 82 5.08 -22.04 -13.25
N GLU A 83 6.36 -22.37 -13.15
CA GLU A 83 7.09 -23.00 -14.25
C GLU A 83 6.66 -24.46 -14.37
#